data_AF-A0A0C3JTG0-F1
#
_entry.id   AF-A0A0C3JTG0-F1
#
_cell.length_a   1.000
_cell.length_b   1.000
_cell.length_c   1.000
_cell.angle_alpha   90.00
_cell.angle_beta   90.00
_cell.angle_gamma   90.00
#
_symmetry.space_group_name_H-M   'P 1'
#
loop_
_entity.id
_entity.type
_entity.pdbx_description
1 polymer ?
#
loop_
_entity_poly.entity_id
_entity_poly.type
_entity_poly.pdbx_seq_one_letter_code
_entity_poly.pdbx_strand_id
1 'polypeptide(L)'
;MGVTTRGRECTVPIAPPRGPLSKPNAGGYSLCEALGWDGETYKRVQVRLHAVCRQYLDIRQPFHEQNSESVEVFIAAAKEKFVILSNYQDAWPARDFATMYLKNKVGERRAREKGNK
;
A
#
# COMPACT_ATOMS: atom_id res chain seq x y z
N MET A 1 8.39 -11.15 46.92
CA MET A 1 8.88 -10.06 46.06
C MET A 1 9.21 -10.66 44.71
N GLY A 2 8.41 -10.39 43.67
CA GLY A 2 8.51 -11.03 42.36
C GLY A 2 8.73 -9.99 41.26
N VAL A 3 9.99 -9.88 40.85
CA VAL A 3 10.58 -9.34 39.61
C VAL A 3 9.77 -8.36 38.73
N THR A 4 10.31 -7.14 38.66
CA THR A 4 10.14 -6.12 37.63
C THR A 4 10.42 -6.65 36.22
N THR A 5 9.40 -6.82 35.39
CA THR A 5 9.59 -6.90 33.93
C THR A 5 9.40 -5.51 33.35
N ARG A 6 10.54 -4.86 33.08
CA ARG A 6 10.64 -3.60 32.33
C ARG A 6 9.86 -3.71 31.02
N GLY A 7 9.06 -2.68 30.77
CA GLY A 7 8.39 -2.45 29.50
C GLY A 7 9.35 -2.61 28.32
N ARG A 8 8.98 -3.52 27.44
CA ARG A 8 9.11 -3.29 26.01
C ARG A 8 7.73 -2.89 25.56
N GLU A 9 7.46 -1.59 25.52
CA GLU A 9 6.47 -1.07 24.59
C GLU A 9 7.08 -1.22 23.19
N CYS A 10 7.19 -2.47 22.73
CA CYS A 10 7.42 -2.74 21.32
C CYS A 10 6.17 -2.20 20.66
N THR A 11 6.26 -1.01 20.08
CA THR A 11 5.24 -0.48 19.18
C THR A 11 5.06 -1.49 18.07
N VAL A 12 4.11 -2.43 18.26
CA VAL A 12 3.85 -3.48 17.31
C VAL A 12 3.42 -2.79 16.01
N PRO A 13 4.16 -2.97 14.91
CA PRO A 13 3.82 -2.31 13.67
C PRO A 13 2.44 -2.79 13.25
N ILE A 14 1.59 -1.86 12.83
CA ILE A 14 0.18 -2.15 12.51
C ILE A 14 0.18 -3.17 11.37
N ALA A 15 -0.30 -4.38 11.64
CA ALA A 15 -0.39 -5.46 10.67
C ALA A 15 -1.52 -5.17 9.66
N PRO A 16 -1.41 -5.66 8.41
CA PRO A 16 -2.50 -5.54 7.45
C PRO A 16 -3.74 -6.26 7.97
N PRO A 17 -4.95 -5.69 7.75
CA PRO A 17 -6.18 -6.36 8.13
C PRO A 17 -6.31 -7.71 7.40
N ARG A 18 -6.88 -8.71 8.08
CA ARG A 18 -7.24 -9.98 7.44
C ARG A 18 -8.43 -9.75 6.50
N GLY A 19 -8.18 -9.79 5.19
CA GLY A 19 -9.22 -9.74 4.16
C GLY A 19 -8.70 -9.24 2.81
N PRO A 20 -9.40 -9.52 1.70
CA PRO A 20 -9.04 -8.98 0.40
C PRO A 20 -9.35 -7.48 0.34
N LEU A 21 -8.45 -6.70 -0.29
CA LEU A 21 -8.70 -5.29 -0.55
C LEU A 21 -9.92 -5.09 -1.45
N SER A 22 -10.68 -4.04 -1.17
CA SER A 22 -11.76 -3.52 -2.04
C SER A 22 -12.99 -4.42 -2.17
N LYS A 23 -13.47 -5.00 -1.07
CA LYS A 23 -14.81 -5.62 -1.06
C LYS A 23 -15.60 -5.30 0.21
N PRO A 24 -15.93 -4.02 0.47
CA PRO A 24 -16.67 -3.61 1.67
C PRO A 24 -17.98 -4.39 1.89
N ASN A 25 -18.66 -4.81 0.81
CA ASN A 25 -19.90 -5.59 0.88
C ASN A 25 -19.71 -7.13 0.82
N ALA A 26 -18.48 -7.65 0.81
CA ALA A 26 -18.22 -9.09 0.80
C ALA A 26 -17.06 -9.52 1.73
N GLY A 27 -16.84 -8.78 2.82
CA GLY A 27 -15.82 -9.11 3.83
C GLY A 27 -14.40 -8.61 3.54
N GLY A 28 -14.25 -7.61 2.66
CA GLY A 28 -13.01 -6.87 2.47
C GLY A 28 -13.00 -5.57 3.28
N TYR A 29 -11.83 -4.92 3.37
CA TYR A 29 -11.67 -3.65 4.08
C TYR A 29 -11.41 -2.48 3.12
N SER A 30 -11.81 -1.28 3.52
CA SER A 30 -11.42 -0.04 2.87
C SER A 30 -10.05 0.38 3.39
N LEU A 31 -9.12 0.70 2.49
CA LEU A 31 -7.78 1.14 2.89
C LEU A 31 -7.84 2.38 3.80
N CYS A 32 -8.80 3.28 3.56
CA CYS A 32 -9.06 4.43 4.41
C CYS A 32 -9.48 4.05 5.84
N GLU A 33 -10.37 3.06 6.00
CA GLU A 33 -10.82 2.58 7.33
C GLU A 33 -9.71 1.82 8.06
N ALA A 34 -8.94 1.00 7.32
CA ALA A 34 -7.83 0.24 7.90
C ALA A 34 -6.67 1.14 8.35
N LEU A 35 -6.45 2.26 7.68
CA LEU A 35 -5.42 3.24 8.04
C LEU A 35 -5.90 4.24 9.08
N GLY A 36 -7.22 4.50 9.14
CA GLY A 36 -7.80 5.54 9.99
C GLY A 36 -7.36 6.95 9.61
N TRP A 37 -6.86 7.17 8.40
CA TRP A 37 -6.38 8.48 7.95
C TRP A 37 -7.55 9.37 7.51
N ASP A 38 -7.45 10.67 7.80
CA ASP A 38 -8.33 11.68 7.21
C ASP A 38 -8.29 11.63 5.68
N GLY A 39 -9.43 11.88 5.03
CA GLY A 39 -9.54 11.82 3.57
C GLY A 39 -8.52 12.70 2.84
N GLU A 40 -8.13 13.84 3.41
CA GLU A 40 -7.08 14.70 2.89
C GLU A 40 -5.68 14.07 2.98
N THR A 41 -5.35 13.49 4.14
CA THR A 41 -4.09 12.77 4.37
C THR A 41 -3.99 11.57 3.45
N TYR A 42 -5.08 10.79 3.36
CA TYR A 42 -5.21 9.65 2.47
C TYR A 42 -4.95 10.05 1.01
N LYS A 43 -5.65 11.08 0.51
CA LYS A 43 -5.48 11.53 -0.88
C LYS A 43 -4.07 12.06 -1.14
N ARG A 44 -3.49 12.79 -0.19
CA ARG A 44 -2.11 13.29 -0.30
C ARG A 44 -1.10 12.15 -0.40
N VAL A 45 -1.21 11.15 0.47
CA VAL A 45 -0.33 9.97 0.46
C VAL A 45 -0.54 9.16 -0.82
N GLN A 46 -1.79 8.92 -1.19
CA GLN A 46 -2.17 8.20 -2.41
C GLN A 46 -1.55 8.85 -3.66
N VAL A 47 -1.71 10.17 -3.85
CA VAL A 47 -1.18 10.88 -5.03
C VAL A 47 0.34 10.77 -5.09
N ARG A 48 1.02 10.90 -3.94
CA ARG A 48 2.48 10.78 -3.88
C ARG A 48 2.93 9.34 -4.14
N LEU A 49 2.30 8.34 -3.53
CA LEU A 49 2.59 6.92 -3.78
C LEU A 49 2.34 6.56 -5.23
N HIS A 50 1.27 7.04 -5.86
CA HIS A 50 1.03 6.83 -7.30
C HIS A 50 2.12 7.46 -8.17
N ALA A 51 2.70 8.59 -7.76
CA ALA A 51 3.83 9.20 -8.47
C ALA A 51 5.13 8.41 -8.28
N VAL A 52 5.37 7.87 -7.08
CA VAL A 52 6.51 6.98 -6.81
C VAL A 52 6.34 5.66 -7.57
N CYS A 53 5.13 5.08 -7.60
CA CYS A 53 4.82 3.92 -8.43
C CYS A 53 5.17 4.19 -9.89
N ARG A 54 4.75 5.33 -10.46
CA ARG A 54 5.09 5.66 -11.86
C ARG A 54 6.58 5.84 -12.14
N GLN A 55 7.38 6.15 -11.12
CA GLN A 55 8.82 6.36 -11.27
C GLN A 55 9.64 5.08 -11.08
N TYR A 56 9.28 4.26 -10.10
CA TYR A 56 10.07 3.10 -9.69
C TYR A 56 9.44 1.75 -10.06
N LEU A 57 8.12 1.73 -10.27
CA LEU A 57 7.35 0.52 -10.54
C LEU A 57 6.83 0.54 -11.99
N ASP A 58 6.76 -0.63 -12.61
CA ASP A 58 6.22 -0.74 -13.97
C ASP A 58 4.69 -0.75 -13.95
N ILE A 59 4.06 0.33 -14.42
CA ILE A 59 2.59 0.47 -14.47
C ILE A 59 1.91 -0.41 -15.53
N ARG A 60 2.69 -1.14 -16.32
CA ARG A 60 2.20 -2.07 -17.35
C ARG A 60 2.08 -3.49 -16.79
N GLN A 61 2.66 -3.75 -15.62
CA GLN A 61 2.63 -5.05 -14.96
C GLN A 61 1.87 -4.98 -13.62
N PRO A 62 1.21 -6.07 -13.20
CA PRO A 62 0.61 -6.15 -11.88
C PRO A 62 1.69 -6.27 -10.78
N PHE A 63 1.35 -5.89 -9.55
CA PHE A 63 2.28 -5.82 -8.43
C PHE A 63 3.07 -7.13 -8.15
N HIS A 64 2.47 -8.29 -8.39
CA HIS A 64 3.12 -9.58 -8.17
C HIS A 64 4.14 -9.97 -9.26
N GLU A 65 4.06 -9.34 -10.45
CA GLU A 65 5.04 -9.51 -11.53
C GLU A 65 6.15 -8.46 -11.45
N GLN A 66 6.12 -7.57 -10.46
CA GLN A 66 7.15 -6.55 -10.30
C GLN A 66 8.41 -7.12 -9.70
N ASN A 67 9.54 -6.53 -10.12
CA ASN A 67 10.84 -6.91 -9.62
C ASN A 67 10.93 -6.62 -8.12
N SER A 68 11.40 -7.58 -7.33
CA SER A 68 11.54 -7.43 -5.88
C SER A 68 12.36 -6.20 -5.50
N GLU A 69 13.44 -5.94 -6.24
CA GLU A 69 14.31 -4.76 -6.05
C GLU A 69 13.54 -3.44 -6.27
N SER A 70 12.69 -3.37 -7.30
CA SER A 70 11.85 -2.20 -7.57
C SER A 70 10.84 -1.96 -6.46
N VAL A 71 10.27 -3.05 -5.91
CA VAL A 71 9.36 -2.98 -4.76
C VAL A 71 10.10 -2.48 -3.52
N GLU A 72 11.31 -2.97 -3.26
CA GLU A 72 12.12 -2.51 -2.12
C GLU A 72 12.47 -1.03 -2.23
N VAL A 73 12.91 -0.56 -3.41
CA VAL A 73 13.19 0.87 -3.66
C VAL A 73 11.92 1.71 -3.50
N PHE A 74 10.78 1.23 -4.01
CA PHE A 74 9.49 1.89 -3.83
C PHE A 74 9.13 2.02 -2.34
N ILE A 75 9.31 0.95 -1.54
CA ILE A 75 9.02 0.96 -0.10
C ILE A 75 9.97 1.90 0.66
N ALA A 76 11.26 1.88 0.32
CA ALA A 76 12.24 2.80 0.91
C ALA A 76 11.87 4.27 0.63
N ALA A 77 11.58 4.60 -0.64
CA ALA A 77 11.16 5.94 -1.03
C ALA A 77 9.84 6.35 -0.37
N ALA A 78 8.88 5.43 -0.25
CA ALA A 78 7.62 5.67 0.42
C ALA A 78 7.82 5.99 1.91
N LYS A 79 8.65 5.21 2.62
CA LYS A 79 8.97 5.43 4.04
C LYS A 79 9.73 6.74 4.27
N GLU A 80 10.61 7.12 3.36
CA GLU A 80 11.33 8.40 3.41
C GLU A 80 10.39 9.60 3.23
N LYS A 81 9.42 9.49 2.31
CA LYS A 81 8.41 10.54 2.11
C LYS A 81 7.37 10.60 3.23
N PHE A 82 7.03 9.46 3.81
CA PHE A 82 5.95 9.32 4.78
C PHE A 82 6.41 8.46 5.95
N VAL A 83 6.89 9.13 7.00
CA VAL A 83 7.29 8.47 8.25
C VAL A 83 6.14 7.67 8.86
N ILE A 84 4.88 8.07 8.63
CA ILE A 84 3.68 7.33 9.06
C ILE A 84 3.65 5.89 8.52
N LEU A 85 4.23 5.62 7.35
CA LEU A 85 4.29 4.28 6.77
C LEU A 85 5.24 3.35 7.54
N SER A 86 6.23 3.90 8.24
CA SER A 86 7.15 3.13 9.08
C SER A 86 6.46 2.56 10.33
N ASN A 87 5.28 3.09 10.69
CA ASN A 87 4.46 2.56 11.77
C ASN A 87 3.66 1.30 11.36
N TYR A 88 3.62 1.00 10.06
CA TYR A 88 2.90 -0.15 9.51
C TYR A 88 3.88 -1.26 9.12
N GLN A 89 3.49 -2.50 9.39
CA GLN A 89 4.33 -3.66 9.12
C GLN A 89 4.61 -3.77 7.61
N ASP A 90 5.89 -3.92 7.23
CA ASP A 90 6.33 -4.03 5.83
C ASP A 90 5.89 -2.85 4.93
N ALA A 91 5.50 -1.73 5.54
CA ALA A 91 4.79 -0.65 4.85
C ALA A 91 3.67 -1.20 3.93
N TRP A 92 2.90 -2.17 4.44
CA TRP A 92 1.76 -2.76 3.73
C TRP A 92 0.83 -1.72 3.07
N PRO A 93 0.56 -0.52 3.65
CA PRO A 93 -0.29 0.47 3.00
C PRO A 93 0.26 0.87 1.64
N ALA A 94 1.58 1.04 1.53
CA ALA A 94 2.24 1.41 0.29
C ALA A 94 2.13 0.29 -0.76
N ARG A 95 2.34 -0.97 -0.35
CA ARG A 95 2.20 -2.15 -1.23
C ARG A 95 0.77 -2.28 -1.76
N ASP A 96 -0.20 -1.97 -0.91
CA ASP A 96 -1.61 -2.04 -1.25
C ASP A 96 -2.07 -0.92 -2.18
N PHE A 97 -1.60 0.31 -1.92
CA PHE A 97 -1.78 1.42 -2.86
C PHE A 97 -1.19 1.11 -4.23
N ALA A 98 0.03 0.57 -4.26
CA ALA A 98 0.67 0.15 -5.50
C ALA A 98 -0.15 -0.93 -6.20
N THR A 99 -0.59 -1.96 -5.47
CA THR A 99 -1.41 -3.06 -6.01
C THR A 99 -2.71 -2.55 -6.63
N MET A 100 -3.46 -1.68 -5.93
CA MET A 100 -4.70 -1.09 -6.46
C MET A 100 -4.42 -0.23 -7.69
N TYR A 101 -3.39 0.60 -7.65
CA TYR A 101 -3.03 1.48 -8.75
C TYR A 101 -2.67 0.70 -10.02
N LEU A 102 -1.77 -0.27 -9.90
CA LEU A 102 -1.32 -1.11 -11.00
C LEU A 102 -2.46 -1.95 -11.58
N LYS A 103 -3.28 -2.56 -10.71
CA LYS A 103 -4.47 -3.32 -11.15
C LYS A 103 -5.41 -2.45 -11.98
N ASN A 104 -5.64 -1.19 -11.56
CA ASN A 104 -6.46 -0.26 -12.33
C ASN A 104 -5.82 0.08 -13.69
N LYS A 105 -4.52 0.41 -13.73
CA LYS A 105 -3.82 0.73 -14.99
C LYS A 105 -3.78 -0.43 -15.99
N VAL A 106 -3.54 -1.65 -15.52
CA VAL A 106 -3.56 -2.86 -16.36
C VAL A 106 -4.99 -3.10 -16.90
N GLY A 107 -6.01 -2.89 -16.06
CA GLY A 107 -7.41 -2.95 -16.48
C GLY A 107 -7.76 -1.93 -17.57
N GLU A 108 -7.38 -0.66 -17.38
CA GLU A 108 -7.58 0.41 -18.37
C GLU A 108 -6.91 0.10 -19.71
N ARG A 109 -5.67 -0.40 -19.68
CA ARG A 109 -4.95 -0.80 -20.90
C ARG A 109 -5.71 -1.87 -21.66
N ARG A 110 -6.09 -2.96 -20.99
CA ARG A 110 -6.85 -4.07 -21.60
C ARG A 110 -8.18 -3.61 -22.17
N ALA A 111 -8.85 -2.66 -21.52
CA ALA A 111 -10.10 -2.08 -22.03
C ALA A 111 -9.86 -1.27 -23.31
N ARG A 112 -8.79 -0.45 -23.36
CA ARG A 112 -8.43 0.35 -24.54
C ARG A 112 -8.02 -0.49 -25.73
N GLU A 113 -7.34 -1.61 -25.50
CA GLU A 113 -6.98 -2.57 -26.57
C GLU A 113 -8.20 -3.29 -27.16
N LYS A 114 -9.24 -3.53 -26.34
CA LYS A 114 -10.48 -4.19 -26.80
C LYS A 114 -11.46 -3.25 -27.53
N GLY A 115 -11.38 -1.94 -27.31
CA GLY A 115 -12.26 -0.95 -27.95
C GLY A 115 -11.83 -0.51 -29.36
N ASN A 116 -10.72 -1.04 -29.88
CA ASN A 116 -10.20 -0.72 -31.21
C ASN A 116 -10.42 -1.88 -32.21
N LYS A 117 -11.53 -2.60 -32.10
CA LYS A 117 -11.88 -3.70 -33.02
C LYS A 117 -13.25 -3.48 -33.63
#